data_AF-A0A943LS72-F1
#
_entry.id   AF-A0A943LS72-F1
#
_cell.length_a   1.000
_cell.length_b   1.000
_cell.length_c   1.000
_cell.angle_alpha   90.00
_cell.angle_beta   90.00
_cell.angle_gamma   90.00
#
_symmetry.space_group_name_H-M   'P 1'
#
loop_
_entity.id
_entity.type
_entity.pdbx_description
1 polymer ?
#
loop_
_entity_poly.entity_id
_entity_poly.type
_entity_poly.pdbx_seq_one_letter_code
_entity_poly.pdbx_strand_id
1 'polypeptide(L)'
;MSILTVSPFAEKKIKQGKQLLLAEDFPNIAENNQLIYLYSQSKEFLGTGYLSSQNKGIGWFLSPKKQKLTVTYFQGLFEKAKAKRQSYYDNDLTTAFRLFNQDGDDFGGLTIDLYGDYALFSWYNAFVYSLKNVIVEAFQTVFPEVLGGYEKIRFKGLDFESDHLYGQEAADTFTILENGVTYEVFLNDGLMTGIFLDQHEVRDGLVNGLA
;
A
#
# COMPACT_ATOMS: atom_id res chain seq x y z
N MET A 1 -24.15 -2.83 -3.71
CA MET A 1 -23.04 -2.15 -3.01
C MET A 1 -23.64 -1.48 -1.79
N SER A 2 -23.07 -1.74 -0.62
CA SER A 2 -23.69 -1.38 0.66
C SER A 2 -23.53 0.11 0.94
N ILE A 3 -24.51 0.69 1.65
CA ILE A 3 -24.54 2.10 2.02
C ILE A 3 -24.23 2.20 3.51
N LEU A 4 -23.25 3.04 3.85
CA LEU A 4 -22.92 3.35 5.24
C LEU A 4 -23.23 4.82 5.52
N THR A 5 -24.20 5.06 6.38
CA THR A 5 -24.48 6.41 6.90
C THR A 5 -23.50 6.72 8.02
N VAL A 6 -22.79 7.84 7.92
CA VAL A 6 -21.70 8.21 8.85
C VAL A 6 -22.16 9.27 9.84
N SER A 7 -21.53 9.31 11.03
CA SER A 7 -21.78 10.36 12.02
C SER A 7 -21.26 11.73 11.53
N PRO A 8 -21.77 12.87 12.07
CA PRO A 8 -21.25 14.19 11.72
C PRO A 8 -19.74 14.35 12.01
N PHE A 9 -19.23 13.60 12.98
CA PHE A 9 -17.81 13.59 13.31
C PHE A 9 -16.98 12.87 12.24
N ALA A 10 -17.41 11.68 11.81
CA ALA A 10 -16.80 10.96 10.70
C ALA A 10 -16.86 11.77 9.39
N GLU A 11 -18.01 12.39 9.12
CA GLU A 11 -18.20 13.28 7.97
C GLU A 11 -17.18 14.42 7.96
N LYS A 12 -17.00 15.10 9.10
CA LYS A 12 -16.01 16.18 9.24
C LYS A 12 -14.60 15.70 8.93
N LYS A 13 -14.19 14.53 9.45
CA LYS A 13 -12.86 13.94 9.17
C LYS A 13 -12.68 13.64 7.67
N ILE A 14 -13.68 13.05 7.03
CA ILE A 14 -13.67 12.78 5.58
C ILE A 14 -13.54 14.08 4.78
N LYS A 15 -14.35 15.10 5.11
CA LYS A 15 -14.31 16.42 4.44
C LYS A 15 -12.97 17.16 4.67
N GLN A 16 -12.21 16.81 5.71
CA GLN A 16 -10.85 17.29 5.96
C GLN A 16 -9.76 16.48 5.22
N GLY A 17 -10.15 15.50 4.40
CA GLY A 17 -9.23 14.66 3.63
C GLY A 17 -8.64 13.48 4.41
N LYS A 18 -9.17 13.16 5.60
CA LYS A 18 -8.75 11.94 6.32
C LYS A 18 -9.29 10.71 5.60
N GLN A 19 -8.39 9.84 5.14
CA GLN A 19 -8.76 8.60 4.46
C GLN A 19 -9.06 7.47 5.44
N LEU A 20 -8.34 7.37 6.56
CA LEU A 20 -8.56 6.30 7.54
C LEU A 20 -9.93 6.43 8.22
N LEU A 21 -10.72 5.35 8.19
CA LEU A 21 -11.98 5.22 8.93
C LEU A 21 -11.70 4.52 10.27
N LEU A 22 -11.76 5.25 11.37
CA LEU A 22 -11.43 4.73 12.70
C LEU A 22 -12.63 4.03 13.35
N ALA A 23 -12.42 2.89 14.01
CA ALA A 23 -13.49 2.12 14.65
C ALA A 23 -14.36 2.96 15.61
N GLU A 24 -13.74 3.88 16.36
CA GLU A 24 -14.42 4.76 17.32
C GLU A 24 -15.47 5.69 16.66
N ASP A 25 -15.29 6.02 15.38
CA ASP A 25 -16.18 6.91 14.64
C ASP A 25 -17.44 6.20 14.12
N PHE A 26 -17.44 4.87 14.17
CA PHE A 26 -18.45 3.99 13.57
C PHE A 26 -18.86 2.85 14.52
N PRO A 27 -19.55 3.17 15.63
CA PRO A 27 -20.02 2.16 16.56
C PRO A 27 -21.06 1.25 15.88
N ASN A 28 -20.97 -0.07 16.13
CA ASN A 28 -21.92 -1.10 15.68
C ASN A 28 -21.91 -1.45 14.18
N ILE A 29 -20.77 -1.34 13.48
CA ILE A 29 -20.64 -1.89 12.13
C ILE A 29 -20.54 -3.41 12.18
N ALA A 30 -21.48 -4.10 11.52
CA ALA A 30 -21.45 -5.55 11.31
C ALA A 30 -20.82 -5.96 9.96
N GLU A 31 -20.81 -5.04 8.99
CA GLU A 31 -20.28 -5.26 7.65
C GLU A 31 -18.74 -5.20 7.63
N ASN A 32 -18.10 -6.16 6.96
CA ASN A 32 -16.65 -6.19 6.81
C ASN A 32 -16.26 -6.69 5.41
N ASN A 33 -15.04 -6.39 4.97
CA ASN A 33 -14.44 -6.84 3.71
C ASN A 33 -15.24 -6.53 2.46
N GLN A 34 -15.69 -5.29 2.29
CA GLN A 34 -16.48 -4.89 1.11
C GLN A 34 -16.33 -3.41 0.74
N LEU A 35 -16.65 -3.10 -0.51
CA LEU A 35 -16.74 -1.73 -1.01
C LEU A 35 -18.09 -1.10 -0.61
N ILE A 36 -18.04 0.13 -0.11
CA ILE A 36 -19.19 0.86 0.43
C ILE A 36 -19.34 2.24 -0.19
N TYR A 37 -20.56 2.75 -0.18
CA TYR A 37 -20.85 4.16 -0.39
C TYR A 37 -21.12 4.84 0.95
N LEU A 38 -20.41 5.93 1.24
CA LEU A 38 -20.58 6.70 2.45
C LEU A 38 -21.56 7.84 2.22
N TYR A 39 -22.51 7.98 3.13
CA TYR A 39 -23.52 9.04 3.12
C TYR A 39 -23.54 9.78 4.46
N SER A 40 -23.84 11.08 4.44
CA SER A 40 -24.11 11.85 5.65
C SER A 40 -25.48 11.47 6.25
N GLN A 41 -25.74 11.90 7.48
CA GLN A 41 -27.07 11.79 8.10
C GLN A 41 -28.15 12.58 7.33
N SER A 42 -27.76 13.63 6.60
CA SER A 42 -28.63 14.39 5.70
C SER A 42 -28.84 13.73 4.33
N LYS A 43 -28.37 12.48 4.14
CA LYS A 43 -28.43 11.71 2.89
C LYS A 43 -27.63 12.30 1.73
N GLU A 44 -26.64 13.13 2.03
CA GLU A 44 -25.65 13.60 1.05
C GLU A 44 -24.66 12.47 0.73
N PHE A 45 -24.35 12.25 -0.54
CA PHE A 45 -23.29 11.31 -0.93
C PHE A 45 -21.92 11.91 -0.64
N LEU A 46 -21.11 11.22 0.16
CA LEU A 46 -19.77 11.68 0.54
C LEU A 46 -18.68 11.05 -0.33
N GLY A 47 -18.86 9.81 -0.76
CA GLY A 47 -17.87 9.12 -1.58
C GLY A 47 -17.90 7.60 -1.49
N THR A 48 -16.86 6.99 -2.05
CA THR A 48 -16.59 5.55 -1.99
C THR A 48 -15.47 5.28 -1.00
N GLY A 49 -15.64 4.22 -0.22
CA GLY A 49 -14.60 3.65 0.63
C GLY A 49 -14.72 2.13 0.63
N TYR A 50 -13.84 1.47 1.36
CA TYR A 50 -13.99 0.05 1.67
C TYR A 50 -13.90 -0.19 3.16
N LEU A 51 -14.56 -1.25 3.62
CA LEU A 51 -14.45 -1.75 4.99
C LEU A 51 -13.52 -2.97 5.00
N SER A 52 -12.51 -2.93 5.86
CA SER A 52 -11.68 -4.06 6.24
C SER A 52 -10.92 -3.69 7.51
N SER A 53 -10.99 -4.54 8.52
CA SER A 53 -10.32 -4.28 9.80
C SER A 53 -8.80 -4.19 9.62
N GLN A 54 -8.20 -3.10 10.12
CA GLN A 54 -6.76 -2.86 10.08
C GLN A 54 -6.35 -2.08 11.33
N ASN A 55 -5.79 -2.77 12.33
CA ASN A 55 -5.45 -2.20 13.63
C ASN A 55 -6.66 -1.49 14.28
N LYS A 56 -6.58 -0.18 14.52
CA LYS A 56 -7.68 0.66 15.05
C LYS A 56 -8.67 1.12 13.97
N GLY A 57 -8.35 0.89 12.70
CA GLY A 57 -9.17 1.23 11.56
C GLY A 57 -10.15 0.12 11.19
N ILE A 58 -11.25 0.50 10.57
CA ILE A 58 -12.26 -0.41 10.01
C ILE A 58 -12.34 -0.33 8.49
N GLY A 59 -11.53 0.52 7.86
CA GLY A 59 -11.59 0.76 6.43
C GLY A 59 -10.91 2.06 6.02
N TRP A 60 -11.04 2.38 4.74
CA TRP A 60 -10.45 3.56 4.13
C TRP A 60 -11.43 4.22 3.16
N PHE A 61 -11.52 5.54 3.24
CA PHE A 61 -12.13 6.39 2.23
C PHE A 61 -11.19 6.52 1.04
N LEU A 62 -11.72 6.32 -0.17
CA LEU A 62 -10.92 6.26 -1.40
C LEU A 62 -11.15 7.46 -2.31
N SER A 63 -12.39 7.92 -2.45
CA SER A 63 -12.71 8.95 -3.44
C SER A 63 -14.04 9.63 -3.14
N PRO A 64 -14.18 10.95 -3.39
CA PRO A 64 -15.48 11.62 -3.31
C PRO A 64 -16.44 11.24 -4.46
N LYS A 65 -15.98 10.42 -5.42
CA LYS A 65 -16.78 9.93 -6.55
C LYS A 65 -17.16 8.46 -6.32
N LYS A 66 -18.18 8.00 -7.05
CA LYS A 66 -18.47 6.57 -7.16
C LYS A 66 -17.34 5.87 -7.90
N GLN A 67 -16.70 4.90 -7.27
CA GLN A 67 -15.58 4.17 -7.84
C GLN A 67 -15.89 2.68 -8.00
N LYS A 68 -15.26 2.08 -9.01
CA LYS A 68 -15.08 0.64 -9.14
C LYS A 68 -13.58 0.37 -9.08
N LEU A 69 -13.18 -0.62 -8.30
CA LEU A 69 -11.76 -0.99 -8.14
C LEU A 69 -11.34 -1.95 -9.25
N THR A 70 -11.24 -1.43 -10.47
CA THR A 70 -10.80 -2.18 -11.66
C THR A 70 -9.29 -2.10 -11.85
N VAL A 71 -8.74 -2.87 -12.79
CA VAL A 71 -7.33 -2.79 -13.20
C VAL A 71 -6.96 -1.35 -13.56
N THR A 72 -7.77 -0.67 -14.37
CA THR A 72 -7.56 0.74 -14.75
C THR A 72 -7.56 1.71 -13.56
N TYR A 73 -8.36 1.45 -12.52
CA TYR A 73 -8.34 2.27 -11.31
C TYR A 73 -6.96 2.19 -10.64
N PHE A 74 -6.42 0.98 -10.47
CA PHE A 74 -5.10 0.78 -9.86
C PHE A 74 -3.95 1.24 -10.76
N GLN A 75 -4.04 1.08 -12.08
CA GLN A 75 -3.07 1.63 -13.03
C GLN A 75 -2.91 3.14 -12.81
N GLY A 76 -4.02 3.88 -12.73
CA GLY A 76 -3.98 5.32 -12.49
C GLY A 76 -3.42 5.72 -11.11
N LEU A 77 -3.50 4.86 -10.10
CA LEU A 77 -2.83 5.08 -8.81
C LEU A 77 -1.32 4.86 -8.93
N PHE A 78 -0.93 3.77 -9.58
CA PHE A 78 0.46 3.39 -9.77
C PHE A 78 1.22 4.36 -10.67
N GLU A 79 0.62 4.86 -11.74
CA GLU A 79 1.22 5.88 -12.61
C GLU A 79 1.54 7.16 -11.82
N LYS A 80 0.60 7.60 -10.97
CA LYS A 80 0.82 8.75 -10.09
C LYS A 80 1.92 8.49 -9.07
N ALA A 81 1.92 7.30 -8.45
CA ALA A 81 2.92 6.93 -7.47
C ALA A 81 4.33 6.86 -8.09
N LYS A 82 4.45 6.31 -9.32
CA LYS A 82 5.67 6.27 -10.14
C LYS A 82 6.18 7.69 -10.42
N ALA A 83 5.30 8.56 -10.93
CA ALA A 83 5.65 9.94 -11.25
C ALA A 83 6.18 10.74 -10.04
N LYS A 84 5.60 10.53 -8.84
CA LYS A 84 6.09 11.16 -7.60
C LYS A 84 7.49 10.73 -7.18
N ARG A 85 8.00 9.62 -7.74
CA ARG A 85 9.25 8.96 -7.33
C ARG A 85 10.32 8.99 -8.41
N GLN A 86 10.15 9.83 -9.44
CA GLN A 86 11.10 9.95 -10.54
C GLN A 86 12.53 10.21 -10.05
N SER A 87 12.71 10.98 -8.97
CA SER A 87 14.03 11.23 -8.38
C SER A 87 14.74 9.98 -7.86
N TYR A 88 14.01 8.94 -7.44
CA TYR A 88 14.62 7.66 -7.05
C TYR A 88 15.03 6.85 -8.28
N TYR A 89 14.22 6.87 -9.35
CA TYR A 89 14.54 6.22 -10.61
C TYR A 89 15.74 6.86 -11.32
N ASP A 90 15.94 8.17 -11.15
CA ASP A 90 17.05 8.90 -11.74
C ASP A 90 18.34 8.82 -10.88
N ASN A 91 18.32 8.07 -9.76
CA ASN A 91 19.42 7.99 -8.81
C ASN A 91 20.05 6.58 -8.79
N ASP A 92 21.18 6.43 -9.47
CA ASP A 92 21.94 5.16 -9.52
C ASP A 92 22.55 4.73 -8.16
N LEU A 93 22.53 5.60 -7.14
CA LEU A 93 23.03 5.30 -5.80
C LEU A 93 21.98 4.65 -4.89
N THR A 94 20.72 4.60 -5.30
CA THR A 94 19.62 4.03 -4.51
C THR A 94 18.73 3.16 -5.38
N THR A 95 18.86 1.83 -5.24
CA THR A 95 18.09 0.84 -6.00
C THR A 95 16.98 0.18 -5.19
N ALA A 96 16.82 0.54 -3.92
CA ALA A 96 15.70 0.11 -3.09
C ALA A 96 14.97 1.29 -2.46
N PHE A 97 13.65 1.36 -2.62
CA PHE A 97 12.81 2.43 -2.06
C PHE A 97 11.33 2.04 -2.04
N ARG A 98 10.52 2.76 -1.24
CA ARG A 98 9.07 2.57 -1.21
C ARG A 98 8.41 3.18 -2.44
N LEU A 99 7.76 2.35 -3.24
CA LEU A 99 7.05 2.72 -4.46
C LEU A 99 5.59 3.12 -4.22
N PHE A 100 4.92 2.52 -3.23
CA PHE A 100 3.53 2.82 -2.87
C PHE A 100 3.33 2.77 -1.36
N ASN A 101 2.72 3.78 -0.74
CA ASN A 101 2.64 3.95 0.71
C ASN A 101 1.24 4.28 1.23
N GLN A 102 0.33 3.30 1.18
CA GLN A 102 -1.03 3.40 1.73
C GLN A 102 -1.76 4.68 1.29
N ASP A 103 -2.38 5.41 2.23
CA ASP A 103 -3.11 6.65 2.00
C ASP A 103 -2.22 7.80 1.50
N GLY A 104 -0.90 7.72 1.66
CA GLY A 104 0.05 8.65 1.05
C GLY A 104 0.04 8.59 -0.50
N ASP A 105 -0.43 7.48 -1.06
CA ASP A 105 -0.64 7.28 -2.50
C ASP A 105 -2.11 6.98 -2.84
N ASP A 106 -3.03 7.51 -2.02
CA ASP A 106 -4.49 7.50 -2.25
C ASP A 106 -5.17 6.11 -2.23
N PHE A 107 -4.51 5.11 -1.63
CA PHE A 107 -5.13 3.81 -1.38
C PHE A 107 -4.56 3.13 -0.14
N GLY A 108 -5.28 3.23 0.98
CA GLY A 108 -4.90 2.60 2.24
C GLY A 108 -4.83 1.06 2.19
N GLY A 109 -4.04 0.47 3.08
CA GLY A 109 -3.96 -0.99 3.24
C GLY A 109 -3.04 -1.74 2.30
N LEU A 110 -2.29 -1.04 1.44
CA LEU A 110 -1.27 -1.57 0.54
C LEU A 110 0.03 -0.80 0.68
N THR A 111 1.16 -1.50 0.77
CA THR A 111 2.46 -0.92 0.41
C THR A 111 3.15 -1.76 -0.64
N ILE A 112 3.97 -1.11 -1.45
CA ILE A 112 4.84 -1.76 -2.42
C ILE A 112 6.22 -1.14 -2.28
N ASP A 113 7.21 -1.97 -2.02
CA ASP A 113 8.62 -1.58 -1.97
C ASP A 113 9.35 -2.19 -3.19
N LEU A 114 10.30 -1.46 -3.77
CA LEU A 114 11.17 -1.94 -4.83
C LEU A 114 12.53 -2.29 -4.22
N TYR A 115 13.10 -3.43 -4.58
CA TYR A 115 14.42 -3.92 -4.19
C TYR A 115 15.18 -4.37 -5.45
N GLY A 116 15.95 -3.46 -6.05
CA GLY A 116 16.55 -3.70 -7.35
C GLY A 116 15.48 -4.00 -8.39
N ASP A 117 15.55 -5.19 -8.98
CA ASP A 117 14.65 -5.62 -10.05
C ASP A 117 13.34 -6.28 -9.55
N TYR A 118 13.12 -6.35 -8.24
CA TYR A 118 12.00 -7.08 -7.63
C TYR A 118 11.10 -6.17 -6.78
N ALA A 119 9.80 -6.45 -6.80
CA ALA A 119 8.82 -5.75 -5.98
C ALA A 119 8.36 -6.59 -4.78
N LEU A 120 8.14 -5.94 -3.63
CA LEU A 120 7.56 -6.54 -2.44
C LEU A 120 6.23 -5.89 -2.09
N PHE A 121 5.15 -6.65 -2.19
CA PHE A 121 3.80 -6.23 -1.82
C PHE A 121 3.57 -6.54 -0.34
N SER A 122 3.05 -5.59 0.44
CA SER A 122 2.55 -5.89 1.79
C SER A 122 1.05 -5.60 1.87
N TRP A 123 0.30 -6.63 2.23
CA TRP A 123 -1.16 -6.60 2.34
C TRP A 123 -1.56 -6.42 3.80
N TYR A 124 -2.24 -5.33 4.14
CA TYR A 124 -2.54 -5.00 5.55
C TYR A 124 -3.94 -5.38 6.00
N ASN A 125 -4.78 -5.88 5.10
CA ASN A 125 -6.13 -6.33 5.43
C ASN A 125 -6.68 -7.30 4.36
N ALA A 126 -7.70 -8.06 4.73
CA ALA A 126 -8.26 -9.12 3.90
C ALA A 126 -8.97 -8.60 2.64
N PHE A 127 -9.57 -7.40 2.67
CA PHE A 127 -10.25 -6.85 1.49
C PHE A 127 -9.25 -6.54 0.37
N VAL A 128 -8.16 -5.85 0.69
CA VAL A 128 -7.14 -5.53 -0.32
C VAL A 128 -6.52 -6.82 -0.86
N TYR A 129 -6.25 -7.80 -0.01
CA TYR A 129 -5.76 -9.11 -0.44
C TYR A 129 -6.74 -9.82 -1.39
N SER A 130 -8.05 -9.69 -1.19
CA SER A 130 -9.04 -10.25 -2.13
C SER A 130 -9.01 -9.62 -3.53
N LEU A 131 -8.42 -8.42 -3.66
CA LEU A 131 -8.19 -7.71 -4.92
C LEU A 131 -6.79 -7.97 -5.52
N LYS A 132 -5.99 -8.85 -4.91
CA LYS A 132 -4.60 -9.16 -5.28
C LYS A 132 -4.40 -9.30 -6.80
N ASN A 133 -5.21 -10.11 -7.47
CA ASN A 133 -5.06 -10.33 -8.92
C ASN A 133 -5.22 -9.04 -9.74
N VAL A 134 -6.21 -8.21 -9.40
CA VAL A 134 -6.48 -6.94 -10.08
C VAL A 134 -5.34 -5.94 -9.84
N ILE A 135 -4.84 -5.89 -8.61
CA ILE A 135 -3.75 -5.00 -8.19
C ILE A 135 -2.43 -5.42 -8.87
N VAL A 136 -2.12 -6.71 -8.90
CA VAL A 136 -0.89 -7.25 -9.48
C VAL A 136 -0.90 -7.12 -11.01
N GLU A 137 -2.04 -7.31 -11.67
CA GLU A 137 -2.19 -7.05 -13.11
C GLU A 137 -1.95 -5.57 -13.45
N ALA A 138 -2.58 -4.67 -12.69
CA ALA A 138 -2.39 -3.23 -12.86
C ALA A 138 -0.94 -2.81 -12.64
N PHE A 139 -0.28 -3.37 -11.62
CA PHE A 139 1.11 -3.10 -11.33
C PHE A 139 2.02 -3.53 -12.48
N GLN A 140 1.92 -4.78 -12.95
CA GLN A 140 2.75 -5.29 -14.05
C GLN A 140 2.56 -4.50 -15.36
N THR A 141 1.39 -3.87 -15.55
CA THR A 141 1.18 -2.99 -16.71
C THR A 141 1.99 -1.69 -16.60
N VAL A 142 2.09 -1.12 -15.39
CA VAL A 142 2.75 0.19 -15.15
C VAL A 142 4.26 0.04 -14.92
N PHE A 143 4.69 -1.13 -14.43
CA PHE A 143 6.08 -1.47 -14.14
C PHE A 143 6.53 -2.74 -14.89
N PRO A 144 6.47 -2.77 -16.23
CA PRO A 144 6.88 -3.94 -17.01
C PRO A 144 8.38 -4.27 -16.86
N GLU A 145 9.18 -3.34 -16.33
CA GLU A 145 10.60 -3.53 -16.03
C GLU A 145 10.90 -4.42 -14.82
N VAL A 146 9.92 -4.60 -13.91
CA VAL A 146 10.11 -5.39 -12.68
C VAL A 146 10.04 -6.89 -13.01
N LEU A 147 11.10 -7.63 -12.70
CA LEU A 147 11.28 -9.03 -13.13
C LEU A 147 10.40 -10.01 -12.36
N GLY A 148 10.09 -9.70 -11.10
CA GLY A 148 9.30 -10.56 -10.23
C GLY A 148 8.78 -9.84 -8.99
N GLY A 149 7.83 -10.48 -8.33
CA GLY A 149 7.20 -9.97 -7.12
C GLY A 149 7.19 -11.00 -6.00
N TYR A 150 7.23 -10.51 -4.77
CA TYR A 150 6.96 -11.25 -3.54
C TYR A 150 5.85 -10.57 -2.76
N GLU A 151 5.27 -11.27 -1.79
CA GLU A 151 4.26 -10.70 -0.92
C GLU A 151 4.50 -10.97 0.57
N LYS A 152 4.02 -10.06 1.41
CA LYS A 152 3.92 -10.20 2.87
C LYS A 152 2.48 -10.04 3.34
N ILE A 153 2.03 -10.94 4.19
CA ILE A 153 0.71 -10.87 4.83
C ILE A 153 0.86 -10.17 6.18
N ARG A 154 0.32 -8.95 6.29
CA ARG A 154 0.39 -8.10 7.50
C ARG A 154 -0.91 -8.10 8.32
N PHE A 155 -1.77 -9.09 8.09
CA PHE A 155 -3.02 -9.30 8.81
C PHE A 155 -3.18 -10.78 9.20
N LYS A 156 -4.09 -11.08 10.14
CA LYS A 156 -4.35 -12.46 10.58
C LYS A 156 -5.37 -13.14 9.68
N GLY A 157 -5.21 -14.45 9.45
CA GLY A 157 -6.21 -15.29 8.77
C GLY A 157 -5.69 -16.13 7.60
N LEU A 158 -4.40 -16.06 7.31
CA LEU A 158 -3.70 -16.94 6.36
C LEU A 158 -2.59 -17.69 7.08
N ASP A 159 -2.24 -18.86 6.57
CA ASP A 159 -1.27 -19.78 7.19
C ASP A 159 0.19 -19.52 6.74
N PHE A 160 0.42 -18.41 6.03
CA PHE A 160 1.75 -17.98 5.59
C PHE A 160 1.90 -16.47 5.75
N GLU A 161 3.14 -16.04 5.96
CA GLU A 161 3.47 -14.63 6.17
C GLU A 161 4.21 -14.01 4.97
N SER A 162 4.86 -14.85 4.15
CA SER A 162 5.65 -14.47 2.99
C SER A 162 5.55 -15.53 1.91
N ASP A 163 5.48 -15.12 0.65
CA ASP A 163 5.56 -16.04 -0.50
C ASP A 163 6.06 -15.34 -1.77
N HIS A 164 6.49 -16.14 -2.75
CA HIS A 164 6.65 -15.68 -4.13
C HIS A 164 5.28 -15.33 -4.72
N LEU A 165 5.24 -14.26 -5.53
CA LEU A 165 3.98 -13.73 -6.05
C LEU A 165 3.86 -13.88 -7.56
N TYR A 166 4.86 -13.45 -8.33
CA TYR A 166 4.86 -13.56 -9.79
C TYR A 166 6.27 -13.44 -10.37
N GLY A 167 6.42 -13.82 -11.64
CA GLY A 167 7.62 -13.55 -12.42
C GLY A 167 8.82 -14.40 -12.00
N GLN A 168 10.01 -13.86 -12.17
CA GLN A 168 11.27 -14.52 -11.82
C GLN A 168 11.45 -14.59 -10.30
N GLU A 169 12.06 -15.66 -9.81
CA GLU A 169 12.49 -15.75 -8.42
C GLU A 169 13.85 -15.05 -8.26
N ALA A 170 13.97 -14.23 -7.22
CA ALA A 170 15.24 -13.68 -6.79
C ALA A 170 16.11 -14.79 -6.16
N ALA A 171 17.43 -14.55 -6.06
CA ALA A 171 18.27 -15.34 -5.19
C ALA A 171 17.80 -15.22 -3.72
N ASP A 172 18.03 -16.26 -2.92
CA ASP A 172 17.65 -16.30 -1.49
C ASP A 172 18.08 -15.03 -0.74
N THR A 173 19.31 -14.58 -1.03
CA THR A 173 19.80 -13.24 -0.70
C THR A 173 20.37 -12.56 -1.94
N PHE A 174 20.29 -11.24 -1.99
CA PHE A 174 20.93 -10.42 -3.02
C PHE A 174 21.25 -9.03 -2.48
N THR A 175 21.96 -8.23 -3.26
CA THR A 175 22.39 -6.90 -2.85
C THR A 175 21.55 -5.80 -3.48
N ILE A 176 21.30 -4.75 -2.71
CA ILE A 176 20.76 -3.48 -3.17
C ILE A 176 21.72 -2.33 -2.83
N LEU A 177 21.49 -1.17 -3.42
CA LEU A 177 22.16 0.08 -3.06
C LEU A 177 21.19 1.01 -2.35
N GLU A 178 21.67 1.67 -1.31
CA GLU A 178 21.01 2.82 -0.69
C GLU A 178 22.09 3.84 -0.33
N ASN A 179 22.00 5.06 -0.86
CA ASN A 179 23.00 6.13 -0.66
C ASN A 179 24.43 5.71 -1.05
N GLY A 180 24.55 4.88 -2.09
CA GLY A 180 25.83 4.35 -2.56
C GLY A 180 26.43 3.26 -1.68
N VAL A 181 25.73 2.84 -0.62
CA VAL A 181 26.13 1.75 0.26
C VAL A 181 25.39 0.47 -0.13
N THR A 182 26.14 -0.63 -0.19
CA THR A 182 25.58 -1.95 -0.49
C THR A 182 25.00 -2.61 0.75
N TYR A 183 23.77 -3.10 0.66
CA TYR A 183 23.11 -3.89 1.69
C TYR A 183 22.68 -5.24 1.13
N GLU A 184 22.88 -6.31 1.91
CA GLU A 184 22.29 -7.61 1.62
C GLU A 184 20.85 -7.66 2.13
N VAL A 185 19.94 -8.15 1.30
CA VAL A 185 18.51 -8.25 1.57
C VAL A 185 17.99 -9.61 1.15
N PHE A 186 16.81 -9.95 1.66
CA PHE A 186 16.04 -11.14 1.30
C PHE A 186 14.56 -10.78 1.23
N LEU A 187 13.81 -11.43 0.34
CA LEU A 187 12.39 -11.12 0.13
C LEU A 187 11.44 -12.18 0.69
N ASN A 188 11.90 -13.42 0.92
CA ASN A 188 11.02 -14.55 1.24
C ASN A 188 11.27 -15.24 2.60
N ASP A 189 11.84 -14.53 3.57
CA ASP A 189 12.02 -15.05 4.94
C ASP A 189 11.31 -14.16 5.97
N GLY A 190 10.25 -14.68 6.58
CA GLY A 190 9.46 -14.00 7.61
C GLY A 190 8.88 -12.63 7.18
N LEU A 191 8.74 -11.72 8.13
CA LEU A 191 8.11 -10.40 7.94
C LEU A 191 9.10 -9.24 7.69
N MET A 192 10.40 -9.50 7.72
CA MET A 192 11.45 -8.51 7.52
C MET A 192 12.17 -8.77 6.19
N THR A 193 13.07 -7.86 5.81
CA THR A 193 13.82 -7.92 4.54
C THR A 193 15.32 -7.67 4.73
N GLY A 194 15.79 -7.61 5.98
CA GLY A 194 17.16 -7.24 6.33
C GLY A 194 17.40 -5.73 6.50
N ILE A 195 16.51 -4.87 5.96
CA ILE A 195 16.63 -3.41 6.07
C ILE A 195 15.25 -2.75 6.20
N PHE A 196 15.19 -1.65 6.97
CA PHE A 196 14.02 -0.78 7.04
C PHE A 196 14.25 0.46 6.17
N LEU A 197 13.61 0.51 4.99
CA LEU A 197 13.79 1.57 3.99
C LEU A 197 13.27 2.95 4.44
N ASP A 198 12.42 3.01 5.48
CA ASP A 198 11.93 4.28 6.04
C ASP A 198 13.00 5.05 6.84
N GLN A 199 14.12 4.41 7.17
CA GLN A 199 15.28 5.03 7.82
C GLN A 199 16.34 5.54 6.83
N HIS A 200 16.02 5.61 5.54
CA HIS A 200 16.90 6.07 4.45
C HIS A 200 17.65 7.37 4.77
N GLU A 201 16.93 8.44 5.11
CA GLU A 201 17.50 9.77 5.40
C GLU A 201 18.37 9.78 6.66
N VAL A 202 18.03 8.93 7.64
CA VAL A 202 18.84 8.79 8.87
C VAL A 202 20.19 8.16 8.52
N ARG A 203 20.20 7.13 7.66
CA ARG A 203 21.44 6.49 7.21
C ARG A 203 22.25 7.41 6.31
N ASP A 204 21.62 8.20 5.44
CA ASP A 204 22.32 9.20 4.62
C ASP A 204 23.12 10.20 5.48
N GLY A 205 22.49 10.74 6.54
CA GLY A 205 23.17 11.65 7.46
C GLY A 205 24.41 11.04 8.15
N LEU A 206 24.37 9.73 8.44
CA LEU A 206 25.51 9.00 9.01
C LEU A 206 26.63 8.80 7.99
N VAL A 207 26.30 8.48 6.74
CA VAL A 207 27.27 8.29 5.65
C VAL A 207 27.99 9.59 5.33
N ASN A 208 27.27 10.71 5.33
CA ASN A 208 27.82 12.03 5.04
C ASN A 208 28.56 12.68 6.23
N GLY A 209 28.73 11.97 7.36
CA GLY A 209 29.52 12.42 8.50
C GLY A 209 28.88 13.56 9.31
N LEU A 210 27.55 13.69 9.29
CA LEU A 210 26.79 14.65 10.09
C LEU A 210 26.46 14.15 11.51
N ALA A 211 27.21 13.16 12.02
CA ALA A 211 27.08 12.58 13.35
C ALA A 211 28.22 12.95 14.29
#